data_AF-A0A2P6PEY8-F1
#
_entry.id   AF-A0A2P6PEY8-F1
#
_cell.length_a   1.000
_cell.length_b   1.000
_cell.length_c   1.000
_cell.angle_alpha   90.00
_cell.angle_beta   90.00
_cell.angle_gamma   90.00
#
_symmetry.space_group_name_H-M   'P 1'
#
loop_
_entity.id
_entity.type
_entity.pdbx_description
1 polymer ?
#
loop_
_entity_poly.entity_id
_entity_poly.type
_entity_poly.pdbx_seq_one_letter_code
_entity_poly.pdbx_strand_id
1 'polypeptide(L)' 'MSATDGLARGMEVIDTGAPLSVPVGGATLGLIFNLLGEPVDNLGPVDTRTISPIHRYAPAFI' A
#
# COMPACT_ATOMS: atom_id res chain seq x y z
N MET A 1 3.79 -5.81 -5.49
CA MET A 1 3.61 -7.22 -5.90
C MET A 1 3.39 -7.25 -7.39
N SER A 2 4.43 -7.54 -8.15
CA SER A 2 4.44 -7.49 -9.62
C SER A 2 5.05 -8.79 -10.17
N ALA A 3 5.19 -8.87 -11.49
CA ALA A 3 5.89 -9.97 -12.15
C ALA A 3 7.28 -10.18 -11.53
N THR A 4 7.65 -11.45 -11.38
CA THR A 4 8.95 -11.86 -10.82
C THR A 4 10.02 -12.06 -11.90
N ASP A 5 9.70 -11.77 -13.15
CA ASP A 5 10.64 -11.84 -14.26
C ASP A 5 11.79 -10.86 -14.03
N GLY A 6 13.02 -11.35 -14.21
CA GLY A 6 14.25 -10.57 -13.95
C GLY A 6 14.75 -10.63 -12.50
N LEU A 7 14.04 -11.29 -11.58
CA LEU A 7 14.58 -11.58 -10.25
C LEU A 7 15.56 -12.75 -10.28
N ALA A 8 16.65 -12.63 -9.53
CA ALA A 8 17.71 -13.62 -9.43
C ALA A 8 18.11 -13.87 -7.96
N ARG A 9 18.67 -15.04 -7.70
CA ARG A 9 19.21 -15.39 -6.38
C ARG A 9 20.38 -14.47 -6.02
N GLY A 10 20.41 -13.98 -4.78
CA GLY A 10 21.44 -13.08 -4.29
C GLY A 10 21.18 -11.59 -4.55
N MET A 11 20.02 -11.23 -5.12
CA MET A 11 19.60 -9.82 -5.20
C MET A 11 19.38 -9.25 -3.80
N GLU A 12 19.77 -7.99 -3.64
CA GLU A 12 19.55 -7.23 -2.41
C GLU A 12 18.05 -7.00 -2.19
N VAL A 13 17.62 -7.14 -0.94
CA VAL A 13 16.24 -6.93 -0.52
C VAL A 13 16.26 -6.00 0.68
N ILE A 14 15.38 -4.99 0.66
CA ILE A 14 15.24 -4.02 1.73
C ILE A 14 13.96 -4.34 2.50
N ASP A 15 14.09 -4.60 3.81
CA ASP A 15 12.95 -4.68 4.72
C ASP A 15 12.50 -3.26 5.10
N THR A 16 11.21 -2.97 4.89
CA THR A 16 10.61 -1.68 5.26
C THR A 16 10.33 -1.57 6.76
N GLY A 17 10.41 -2.68 7.51
CA GLY A 17 10.17 -2.72 8.95
C GLY A 17 8.71 -2.52 9.36
N ALA A 18 7.79 -2.44 8.40
CA ALA A 18 6.37 -2.21 8.63
C ALA A 18 5.51 -3.08 7.70
N PRO A 19 4.30 -3.48 8.13
CA PRO A 19 3.36 -4.14 7.25
C PRO A 19 3.01 -3.27 6.04
N LEU A 20 2.54 -3.92 4.97
CA LEU A 20 1.98 -3.22 3.81
C LEU A 20 0.89 -2.24 4.28
N SER A 21 1.07 -0.98 3.93
CA SER A 21 0.23 0.13 4.37
C SER A 21 -0.25 0.92 3.16
N VAL A 22 -1.51 1.33 3.19
CA VAL A 22 -2.17 2.02 2.07
C VAL A 22 -2.71 3.38 2.50
N PRO A 23 -2.82 4.36 1.58
CA PRO A 23 -3.45 5.64 1.88
C PRO A 23 -4.91 5.44 2.28
N VAL A 24 -5.35 6.17 3.30
CA VAL A 24 -6.74 6.16 3.77
C VAL A 24 -7.23 7.59 4.00
N GLY A 25 -8.55 7.77 4.02
CA GLY A 25 -9.21 9.03 4.33
C GLY A 25 -10.13 9.52 3.21
N GLY A 26 -10.70 10.71 3.37
CA GLY A 26 -11.62 11.28 2.36
C GLY A 26 -10.97 11.53 1.01
N ALA A 27 -9.66 11.79 0.98
CA ALA A 27 -8.89 12.04 -0.24
C ALA A 27 -8.76 10.81 -1.15
N THR A 28 -9.06 9.59 -0.66
CA THR A 28 -9.03 8.38 -1.48
C THR A 28 -10.35 8.11 -2.19
N LEU A 29 -11.40 8.90 -1.93
CA LEU A 29 -12.72 8.69 -2.54
C LEU A 29 -12.71 9.07 -4.02
N GLY A 30 -13.27 8.20 -4.85
CA GLY A 30 -13.35 8.41 -6.30
C GLY A 30 -12.10 8.02 -7.08
N LEU A 31 -11.05 7.55 -6.40
CA LEU A 31 -9.82 7.06 -7.01
C LEU A 31 -9.80 5.53 -7.10
N ILE A 32 -9.07 5.01 -8.07
CA ILE A 32 -8.86 3.57 -8.26
C ILE A 32 -7.44 3.23 -7.82
N PHE A 33 -7.32 2.29 -6.88
CA PHE A 33 -6.05 1.86 -6.32
C PHE A 33 -5.71 0.42 -6.69
N ASN A 34 -4.42 0.14 -6.80
CA ASN A 34 -3.92 -1.23 -6.78
C ASN A 34 -3.78 -1.76 -5.34
N LEU A 35 -3.35 -3.02 -5.20
CA LEU A 35 -3.16 -3.67 -3.91
C LEU A 35 -2.10 -3.01 -3.00
N LEU A 36 -1.17 -2.27 -3.59
CA LEU A 36 -0.13 -1.54 -2.85
C LEU A 36 -0.62 -0.15 -2.40
N GLY A 37 -1.84 0.26 -2.77
CA GLY A 37 -2.35 1.58 -2.47
C GLY A 37 -1.86 2.67 -3.42
N GLU A 38 -1.33 2.30 -4.59
CA GLU A 38 -0.92 3.23 -5.63
C GLU A 38 -2.11 3.55 -6.55
N PRO A 39 -2.36 4.84 -6.88
CA PRO A 39 -3.43 5.22 -7.79
C PRO A 39 -3.09 4.77 -9.22
N VAL A 40 -4.06 4.15 -9.90
CA VAL A 40 -3.92 3.64 -11.29
C VAL A 40 -4.87 4.32 -12.27
N ASP A 41 -5.57 5.36 -11.82
CA ASP A 41 -6.56 6.11 -12.58
C ASP A 41 -5.97 7.28 -13.41
N ASN A 42 -4.65 7.52 -13.32
CA ASN A 42 -3.95 8.64 -13.96
C ASN A 42 -4.48 10.03 -13.57
N LEU A 43 -5.18 10.15 -12.45
CA LEU A 43 -5.75 11.43 -11.97
C LEU A 43 -4.78 12.25 -11.09
N GLY A 44 -3.54 11.78 -10.94
CA GLY A 44 -2.49 12.42 -10.15
C GLY A 44 -2.29 11.78 -8.78
N PRO A 45 -1.40 12.35 -7.95
CA PRO A 45 -1.09 11.80 -6.64
C PRO A 45 -2.24 12.03 -5.65
N VAL A 46 -2.41 11.10 -4.71
CA VAL A 46 -3.41 11.19 -3.65
C VAL A 46 -2.91 12.14 -2.56
N ASP A 47 -3.66 13.21 -2.29
CA ASP A 47 -3.32 14.16 -1.22
C ASP A 47 -3.77 13.63 0.15
N THR A 48 -3.08 12.59 0.63
CA THR A 48 -3.24 12.10 2.00
C THR A 48 -1.90 11.74 2.62
N ARG A 49 -1.70 12.18 3.87
CA ARG A 49 -0.56 11.78 4.71
C ARG A 49 -0.89 10.61 5.63
N THR A 50 -2.15 10.21 5.66
CA THR A 50 -2.63 9.15 6.54
C THR A 50 -2.54 7.83 5.81
N ILE A 51 -1.68 6.95 6.30
CA ILE A 51 -1.54 5.57 5.84
C ILE A 51 -1.97 4.62 6.95
N SER A 52 -2.59 3.49 6.59
CA SER A 52 -2.99 2.46 7.54
C SER A 52 -2.48 1.09 7.07
N PRO A 53 -1.99 0.23 7.99
CA PRO A 53 -1.62 -1.14 7.65
C PRO A 53 -2.86 -1.94 7.25
N ILE A 54 -2.72 -2.81 6.25
CA ILE A 54 -3.81 -3.72 5.82
C ILE A 54 -3.98 -4.90 6.78
N HIS A 55 -2.93 -5.23 7.54
CA HIS A 55 -2.97 -6.24 8.59
C HIS A 55 -3.06 -5.53 9.95
N ARG A 56 -4.22 -5.62 10.61
CA ARG A 56 -4.39 -5.20 12.01
C ARG A 56 -5.32 -6.15 12.74
N TYR A 57 -5.13 -6.28 14.05
CA TYR A 57 -6.07 -7.00 14.90
C TYR A 57 -7.44 -6.33 14.90
N ALA A 58 -8.48 -7.15 15.03
CA ALA A 58 -9.81 -6.65 15.29
C ALA A 58 -9.82 -5.81 16.59
N PRO A 59 -10.72 -4.82 16.70
CA PRO A 59 -10.90 -4.07 17.94
C PRO A 59 -11.15 -5.01 19.13
N ALA A 60 -10.60 -4.68 20.29
CA ALA A 60 -10.87 -5.41 21.51
C ALA A 60 -12.35 -5.29 21.90
N PHE A 61 -12.88 -6.34 22.53
CA PHE A 61 -14.19 -6.28 23.17
C PHE A 61 -14.09 -5.34 24.39
N ILE A 62 -15.02 -4.38 24.47
CA ILE A 62 -15.09 -3.37 25.54
C ILE A 62 -16.20 -3.76 26.52
#